data_AF-A0A372G0M6-F1
#
_entry.id   AF-A0A372G0M6-F1
#
_cell.length_a   1.000
_cell.length_b   1.000
_cell.length_c   1.000
_cell.angle_alpha   90.00
_cell.angle_beta   90.00
_cell.angle_gamma   90.00
#
_symmetry.space_group_name_H-M   'P 1'
#
loop_
_entity.id
_entity.type
_entity.pdbx_description
1 polymer ?
#
loop_
_entity_poly.entity_id
_entity_poly.type
_entity_poly.pdbx_seq_one_letter_code
_entity_poly.pdbx_strand_id
1 'polypeptide(L)'
;MDIYEDERTVSRADLAAWLRQVASQVEAGQVFYGAAGAVAVADQVHCELEIEQEGKDEYSIEIEFSWVNPAAEGEKPAAAEGEKADAEKAAATEADEEPETESSATA
;
A
#
# COMPACT_ATOMS: atom_id res chain seq x y z
N MET A 1 6.06 14.32 -19.19
CA MET A 1 6.79 13.99 -17.96
C MET A 1 6.94 15.29 -17.23
N ASP A 2 6.21 15.46 -16.14
CA ASP A 2 6.29 16.65 -15.31
C ASP A 2 7.24 16.31 -14.16
N ILE A 3 8.34 17.05 -14.04
CA ILE A 3 9.32 16.86 -12.98
C ILE A 3 9.33 18.10 -12.09
N TYR A 4 9.43 17.86 -10.79
CA TYR A 4 9.85 18.88 -9.84
C TYR A 4 11.34 18.68 -9.55
N GLU A 5 12.13 19.73 -9.73
CA GLU A 5 13.58 19.71 -9.55
C GLU A 5 14.02 20.80 -8.55
N ASP A 6 14.88 20.43 -7.60
CA ASP A 6 15.48 21.32 -6.60
C ASP A 6 16.97 20.97 -6.47
N GLU A 7 17.81 21.62 -7.27
CA GLU A 7 19.26 21.43 -7.29
C GLU A 7 19.97 22.49 -6.45
N ARG A 8 20.83 22.05 -5.52
CA ARG A 8 21.56 22.92 -4.60
C ARG A 8 22.94 22.35 -4.28
N THR A 9 23.93 23.22 -4.11
CA THR A 9 25.18 22.88 -3.42
C THR A 9 25.06 23.27 -1.95
N VAL A 10 25.12 22.29 -1.04
CA VAL A 10 24.94 22.50 0.40
C VAL A 10 26.08 21.87 1.20
N SER A 11 26.19 22.23 2.49
CA SER A 11 27.14 21.56 3.38
C SER A 11 26.69 20.12 3.69
N ARG A 12 27.61 19.27 4.13
CA ARG A 12 27.25 17.91 4.58
C ARG A 12 26.22 17.92 5.72
N ALA A 13 26.28 18.92 6.60
CA ALA A 13 25.36 19.03 7.73
C ALA A 13 23.94 19.37 7.25
N ASP A 14 23.82 20.26 6.27
CA ASP A 14 22.55 20.64 5.67
C ASP A 14 21.96 19.47 4.86
N LEU A 15 22.78 18.75 4.09
CA LEU A 15 22.36 17.52 3.40
C LEU A 15 21.82 16.49 4.40
N ALA A 16 22.53 16.24 5.51
CA ALA A 16 22.08 15.31 6.53
C ALA A 16 20.80 15.76 7.25
N ALA A 17 20.57 17.07 7.39
CA ALA A 17 19.31 17.61 7.91
C ALA A 17 18.17 17.39 6.90
N TRP A 18 18.43 17.63 5.62
CA TRP A 18 17.45 17.43 4.55
C TRP A 18 17.05 15.97 4.40
N LEU A 19 18.01 15.03 4.40
CA LEU A 19 17.72 13.59 4.34
C LEU A 19 16.88 13.12 5.53
N ARG A 20 17.14 13.64 6.75
CA ARG A 20 16.31 13.33 7.92
C ARG A 20 14.89 13.86 7.79
N GLN A 21 14.73 15.05 7.19
CA GLN A 21 13.40 15.59 6.90
C GLN A 21 12.66 14.72 5.89
N VAL A 22 13.32 14.31 4.79
CA VAL A 22 12.73 13.39 3.81
C VAL A 22 12.34 12.06 4.47
N ALA A 23 13.22 11.48 5.29
CA ALA A 23 12.91 10.26 6.04
C ALA A 23 11.68 10.41 6.94
N SER A 24 11.57 11.53 7.67
CA SER A 24 10.41 11.80 8.53
C SER A 24 9.11 11.94 7.72
N GLN A 25 9.18 12.48 6.50
CA GLN A 25 8.05 12.60 5.59
C GLN A 25 7.62 11.25 5.01
N VAL A 26 8.58 10.41 4.62
CA VAL A 26 8.32 9.03 4.19
C VAL A 26 7.67 8.22 5.30
N GLU A 27 8.16 8.32 6.54
CA GLU A 27 7.55 7.67 7.71
C GLU A 27 6.10 8.15 7.95
N ALA A 28 5.81 9.42 7.67
CA ALA A 28 4.46 9.98 7.74
C ALA A 28 3.56 9.60 6.55
N GLY A 29 4.08 8.87 5.54
CA GLY A 29 3.34 8.45 4.35
C GLY A 29 3.14 9.55 3.30
N GLN A 30 3.83 10.68 3.40
CA GLN A 30 3.65 11.78 2.45
C GLN A 30 4.90 12.67 2.32
N VAL A 31 5.39 12.87 1.09
CA VAL A 31 6.54 13.74 0.78
C VAL A 31 6.06 15.05 0.17
N PHE A 32 6.58 16.18 0.66
CA PHE A 32 6.24 17.52 0.18
C PHE A 32 7.33 18.05 -0.76
N TYR A 33 6.92 18.68 -1.86
CA TYR A 33 7.83 19.25 -2.85
C TYR A 33 7.48 20.71 -3.14
N GLY A 34 8.33 21.62 -2.65
CA GLY A 34 8.15 23.06 -2.75
C GLY A 34 6.78 23.55 -2.30
N ALA A 35 6.28 24.61 -2.94
CA ALA A 35 4.88 25.05 -2.82
C ALA A 35 3.94 24.31 -3.78
N ALA A 36 4.46 23.35 -4.55
CA ALA A 36 3.75 22.70 -5.65
C ALA A 36 2.85 21.56 -5.17
N GLY A 37 3.13 20.96 -4.01
CA GLY A 37 2.22 20.02 -3.37
C GLY A 37 2.93 18.94 -2.57
N ALA A 38 2.26 17.79 -2.47
CA ALA A 38 2.75 16.61 -1.79
C ALA A 38 2.32 15.34 -2.52
N VAL A 39 3.10 14.28 -2.39
CA VAL A 39 2.81 12.94 -2.94
C VAL A 39 2.64 11.96 -1.79
N ALA A 40 1.56 11.17 -1.82
CA ALA A 40 1.35 10.07 -0.89
C ALA A 40 2.29 8.90 -1.21
N VAL A 41 2.95 8.36 -0.19
CA VAL A 41 3.85 7.21 -0.28
C VAL A 41 3.09 5.96 0.17
N ALA A 42 3.23 4.86 -0.58
CA ALA A 42 2.61 3.59 -0.21
C ALA A 42 3.28 2.95 1.02
N ASP A 43 2.57 2.07 1.72
CA ASP A 43 3.11 1.31 2.86
C ASP A 43 4.32 0.42 2.47
N GLN A 44 4.41 0.06 1.19
CA GLN A 44 5.53 -0.67 0.60
C GLN A 44 5.99 0.01 -0.68
N VAL A 45 7.30 0.19 -0.82
CA VAL A 45 7.96 0.76 -1.99
C VAL A 45 9.09 -0.16 -2.44
N HIS A 46 9.40 -0.13 -3.74
CA HIS A 46 10.67 -0.64 -4.23
C HIS A 46 11.74 0.41 -3.94
N CYS A 47 12.91 0.03 -3.43
CA CYS A 47 13.97 0.97 -3.02
C CYS A 47 15.34 0.47 -3.46
N GLU A 48 16.14 1.37 -4.02
CA GLU A 48 17.51 1.14 -4.47
C GLU A 48 18.44 2.21 -3.88
N LEU A 49 19.69 1.79 -3.60
CA LEU A 49 20.78 2.67 -3.17
C LEU A 49 21.95 2.41 -4.09
N GLU A 50 22.37 3.44 -4.81
CA GLU A 50 23.53 3.38 -5.69
C GLU A 50 24.62 4.31 -5.17
N ILE A 51 25.87 3.85 -5.27
CA ILE A 51 27.06 4.61 -4.91
C ILE A 51 28.06 4.41 -6.03
N GLU A 52 28.36 5.48 -6.76
CA GLU A 52 29.26 5.43 -7.90
C GLU A 52 30.42 6.40 -7.73
N GLN A 53 31.48 6.11 -8.48
CA GLN A 53 32.63 6.99 -8.61
C GLN A 53 32.87 7.24 -10.11
N GLU A 54 32.71 8.48 -10.55
CA GLU A 54 33.06 8.87 -11.91
C GLU A 54 34.51 9.37 -11.93
N GLY A 55 35.35 8.65 -12.67
CA GLY A 55 36.78 8.96 -12.73
C GLY A 55 37.48 8.80 -11.37
N LYS A 56 38.24 9.82 -10.95
CA LYS A 56 39.00 9.79 -9.69
C LYS A 56 38.47 10.74 -8.62
N ASP A 57 37.67 11.72 -9.02
CA ASP A 57 37.45 12.92 -8.21
C ASP A 57 35.96 13.20 -7.92
N GLU A 58 35.05 12.38 -8.47
CA GLU A 58 33.60 12.58 -8.32
C GLU A 58 32.93 11.33 -7.76
N TYR A 59 32.08 11.53 -6.77
CA TYR A 59 31.25 10.49 -6.16
C TYR A 59 29.80 10.92 -6.23
N SER A 60 28.93 10.02 -6.68
CA SER A 60 27.47 10.17 -6.61
C SER A 60 26.89 9.12 -5.65
N ILE A 61 25.87 9.52 -4.93
CA ILE A 61 25.06 8.62 -4.09
C ILE A 61 23.61 8.91 -4.42
N GLU A 62 22.89 7.89 -4.87
CA GLU A 62 21.49 8.00 -5.26
C GLU A 62 20.63 7.08 -4.38
N ILE A 63 19.52 7.61 -3.89
CA ILE A 63 18.48 6.85 -3.19
C ILE A 63 17.22 6.99 -4.01
N GLU A 64 16.85 5.94 -4.72
CA GLU A 64 15.63 5.90 -5.52
C GLU A 64 14.62 4.98 -4.83
N PHE A 65 13.35 5.41 -4.81
CA PHE A 65 12.26 4.54 -4.44
C PHE A 65 11.02 4.84 -5.27
N SER A 66 10.31 3.79 -5.66
CA SER A 66 9.17 3.88 -6.56
C SER A 66 8.02 2.98 -6.12
N TRP A 67 6.80 3.41 -6.47
CA TRP A 67 5.57 2.70 -6.18
C TRP A 67 4.50 3.06 -7.21
N VAL A 68 3.47 2.23 -7.30
CA VAL A 68 2.28 2.52 -8.10
C VAL A 68 1.41 3.52 -7.34
N ASN A 69 0.92 4.56 -8.03
CA ASN A 69 0.00 5.52 -7.43
C ASN A 69 -1.30 4.80 -6.98
N PRO A 70 -1.60 4.71 -5.67
CA PRO A 70 -2.77 3.98 -5.19
C PRO A 70 -4.09 4.61 -5.64
N ALA A 71 -4.11 5.92 -5.94
CA ALA A 71 -5.30 6.59 -6.46
C ALA A 71 -5.61 6.22 -7.92
N ALA A 72 -4.65 5.67 -8.67
CA ALA A 72 -4.86 5.22 -10.04
C ALA A 72 -5.65 3.89 -10.10
N GLU A 73 -5.68 3.11 -9.02
CA GLU A 73 -6.43 1.84 -8.94
C GLU A 73 -7.92 2.03 -8.55
N GLY A 74 -8.33 3.28 -8.31
CA GLY A 74 -9.60 3.66 -7.68
C GLY A 74 -10.80 3.92 -8.59
N GLU A 75 -10.75 3.67 -9.91
CA GLU A 75 -11.96 3.70 -10.77
C GLU A 75 -12.61 2.31 -10.88
N LYS A 76 -12.80 1.61 -9.76
CA LYS A 76 -13.71 0.45 -9.72
C LYS A 76 -15.09 0.96 -9.28
N PRO A 77 -16.15 0.85 -10.13
CA PRO A 77 -17.45 1.41 -9.79
C PRO A 77 -17.97 0.73 -8.52
N ALA A 78 -18.43 1.57 -7.59
CA ALA A 78 -19.09 1.16 -6.36
C ALA A 78 -20.13 0.09 -6.68
N ALA A 79 -19.95 -1.11 -6.14
CA ALA A 79 -20.99 -2.12 -6.13
C ALA A 79 -22.20 -1.50 -5.42
N ALA A 80 -23.29 -1.33 -6.17
CA ALA A 80 -24.55 -0.88 -5.64
C ALA A 80 -24.98 -1.82 -4.51
N GLU A 81 -25.07 -1.29 -3.30
CA GLU A 81 -25.87 -1.88 -2.24
C GLU A 81 -27.34 -1.87 -2.68
N GLY A 82 -27.98 -3.04 -2.61
CA GLY A 82 -29.43 -3.14 -2.52
C GLY A 82 -30.07 -4.13 -3.47
N GLU A 83 -30.34 -5.35 -2.98
CA GLU A 83 -31.73 -5.84 -2.98
C GLU A 83 -31.89 -6.92 -1.92
N LYS A 84 -32.65 -6.59 -0.86
CA LYS A 84 -33.27 -7.57 0.02
C LYS A 84 -34.39 -8.24 -0.79
N ALA A 85 -34.29 -9.54 -1.03
CA ALA A 85 -35.43 -10.36 -1.44
C ALA A 85 -35.83 -11.24 -0.25
N ASP A 86 -36.97 -10.86 0.30
CA ASP A 86 -37.81 -11.52 1.28
C ASP A 86 -38.22 -12.92 0.77
N ALA A 87 -38.18 -13.94 1.63
CA ALA A 87 -38.75 -15.26 1.34
C ALA A 87 -39.35 -15.86 2.62
N GLU A 88 -40.53 -15.37 2.99
CA GLU A 88 -41.38 -16.01 4.00
C GLU A 88 -42.20 -17.17 3.37
N LYS A 89 -41.86 -18.40 3.81
CA LYS A 89 -42.75 -19.50 4.26
C LYS A 89 -43.85 -20.07 3.35
N ALA A 90 -43.74 -21.37 3.09
CA ALA A 90 -44.88 -22.30 3.08
C ALA A 90 -44.51 -23.59 3.82
N ALA A 91 -45.35 -23.97 4.78
CA ALA A 91 -45.23 -25.12 5.67
C ALA A 91 -46.07 -26.31 5.19
N ALA A 92 -45.82 -27.48 5.80
CA ALA A 92 -46.56 -28.75 5.86
C ALA A 92 -45.73 -29.92 5.25
N THR A 93 -45.47 -31.06 5.90
CA THR A 93 -46.20 -31.83 6.92
C THR A 93 -45.26 -32.76 7.72
N GLU A 94 -45.71 -33.13 8.92
CA GLU A 94 -45.07 -33.99 9.93
C GLU A 94 -45.11 -35.50 9.65
N ALA A 95 -44.43 -36.25 10.55
CA ALA A 95 -44.40 -37.70 10.83
C ALA A 95 -43.24 -38.45 10.12
N ASP A 96 -42.42 -39.31 10.75
CA ASP A 96 -42.56 -40.06 12.00
C ASP A 96 -41.21 -40.77 12.35
N GLU A 97 -40.99 -41.04 13.64
CA GLU A 97 -40.14 -42.08 14.25
C GLU A 97 -38.58 -42.11 14.13
N GLU A 98 -37.93 -41.79 15.25
CA GLU A 98 -36.69 -42.42 15.77
C GLU A 98 -37.03 -43.78 16.45
N PRO A 99 -36.13 -44.79 16.56
CA PRO A 99 -34.95 -44.65 17.42
C PRO A 99 -33.68 -45.45 17.05
N GLU A 100 -32.66 -45.13 17.84
CA GLU A 100 -31.27 -45.59 17.94
C GLU A 100 -31.03 -47.11 17.91
N THR A 101 -29.86 -47.52 17.38
CA THR A 101 -29.06 -48.61 17.97
C THR A 101 -27.56 -48.36 17.77
N GLU A 102 -26.84 -48.22 18.89
CA GLU A 102 -25.41 -48.52 19.01
C GLU A 102 -25.11 -49.96 18.54
N SER A 103 -23.96 -50.18 17.89
CA SER A 103 -23.04 -51.28 18.30
C SER A 103 -21.70 -51.22 17.57
N SER A 104 -20.67 -51.49 18.37
CA SER A 104 -19.24 -51.74 18.14
C SER A 104 -18.79 -52.51 16.88
N ALA A 105 -17.54 -52.24 16.46
CA ALA A 105 -16.41 -53.20 16.43
C ALA A 105 -15.51 -53.14 15.15
N THR A 106 -14.25 -52.78 15.38
CA THR A 106 -12.98 -53.36 14.86
C THR A 106 -12.95 -54.05 13.48
N ALA A 107 -12.04 -53.57 12.62
CA ALA A 107 -10.95 -54.35 12.01
C ALA A 107 -9.88 -53.43 11.44
#